data_AF-A0A072P7N6-F1
#
_entry.id   AF-A0A072P7N6-F1
#
_cell.length_a   1.000
_cell.length_b   1.000
_cell.length_c   1.000
_cell.angle_alpha   90.00
_cell.angle_beta   90.00
_cell.angle_gamma   90.00
#
_symmetry.space_group_name_H-M   'P 1'
#
loop_
_entity.id
_entity.type
_entity.pdbx_description
1 polymer ?
#
loop_
_entity_poly.entity_id
_entity_poly.type
_entity_poly.pdbx_seq_one_letter_code
_entity_poly.pdbx_strand_id
1 'polypeptide(L)'
;MLGELSRSYFACTGSEATEAALRLATINTGRTEIVGLMRGYHGMMHGSLSVTGLSGKFKSVPGSGLPDVAYILSPYAYRSPFKDDEDKMASFRQGLQIIN
;
A
#
# COMPACT_ATOMS: atom_id res chain seq x y z
N MET A 1 -19.37 0.40 6.35
CA MET A 1 -18.97 0.38 7.78
C MET A 1 -17.68 -0.42 7.86
N LEU A 2 -16.62 0.09 8.48
CA LEU A 2 -15.40 -0.68 8.73
C LEU A 2 -15.81 -1.98 9.44
N GLY A 3 -15.42 -3.14 8.90
CA GLY A 3 -15.94 -4.44 9.34
C GLY A 3 -15.71 -4.73 10.82
N GLU A 4 -16.51 -5.63 11.39
CA GLU A 4 -16.40 -6.01 12.81
C GLU A 4 -15.10 -6.81 13.05
N LEU A 5 -14.11 -6.15 13.66
CA LEU A 5 -12.84 -6.76 14.04
C LEU A 5 -13.06 -7.70 15.23
N SER A 6 -12.69 -8.97 15.08
CA SER A 6 -12.90 -10.01 16.10
C SER A 6 -11.61 -10.52 16.77
N ARG A 7 -10.44 -10.19 16.23
CA ARG A 7 -9.13 -10.63 16.73
C ARG A 7 -8.08 -9.54 16.60
N SER A 8 -7.09 -9.56 17.50
CA SER A 8 -5.92 -8.69 17.48
C SER A 8 -4.62 -9.51 17.54
N TYR A 9 -3.57 -8.97 16.93
CA TYR A 9 -2.21 -9.49 17.00
C TYR A 9 -1.29 -8.38 17.51
N PHE A 10 -0.45 -8.69 18.49
CA PHE A 10 0.48 -7.73 19.07
C PHE A 10 1.86 -7.87 18.43
N ALA A 11 2.45 -6.74 18.09
CA ALA A 11 3.78 -6.62 17.52
C ALA A 11 4.56 -5.52 18.26
N CYS A 12 5.88 -5.61 18.27
CA CYS A 12 6.75 -4.62 18.93
C CYS A 12 6.93 -3.37 18.07
N THR A 13 6.73 -3.48 16.75
CA THR A 13 6.88 -2.38 15.79
C THR A 13 5.78 -2.35 14.75
N GLY A 14 5.62 -1.21 14.08
CA GLY A 14 4.72 -1.09 12.93
C GLY A 14 5.14 -1.93 11.73
N SER A 15 6.46 -2.17 11.55
CA SER A 15 6.92 -3.02 10.43
C SER A 15 6.52 -4.48 10.63
N GLU A 16 6.63 -5.00 11.85
CA GLU A 16 6.17 -6.35 12.20
C GLU A 16 4.65 -6.49 12.06
N ALA A 17 3.90 -5.46 12.46
CA ALA A 17 2.45 -5.45 12.26
C ALA A 17 2.08 -5.52 10.77
N THR A 18 2.80 -4.78 9.91
CA THR A 18 2.63 -4.86 8.45
C THR A 18 3.01 -6.24 7.90
N GLU A 19 4.15 -6.81 8.27
CA GLU A 19 4.59 -8.15 7.85
C GLU A 19 3.53 -9.21 8.19
N ALA A 20 3.01 -9.17 9.42
CA ALA A 20 1.94 -10.05 9.87
C ALA A 20 0.66 -9.85 9.04
N ALA A 21 0.26 -8.60 8.78
CA ALA A 21 -0.92 -8.29 7.98
C ALA A 21 -0.79 -8.78 6.53
N LEU A 22 0.35 -8.55 5.88
CA LEU A 22 0.63 -9.03 4.52
C LEU A 22 0.57 -10.56 4.48
N ARG A 23 1.22 -11.23 5.44
CA ARG A 23 1.21 -12.69 5.52
C ARG A 23 -0.19 -13.26 5.75
N LEU A 24 -0.97 -12.66 6.66
CA LEU A 24 -2.34 -13.07 6.93
C LEU A 24 -3.25 -12.87 5.71
N ALA A 25 -3.09 -11.76 4.99
CA ALA A 25 -3.85 -11.50 3.76
C ALA A 25 -3.57 -12.56 2.70
N THR A 26 -2.30 -12.92 2.48
CA THR A 26 -1.93 -13.99 1.53
C THR A 26 -2.47 -15.35 1.97
N ILE A 27 -2.35 -15.71 3.26
CA ILE A 27 -2.90 -16.99 3.77
C ILE A 27 -4.42 -17.06 3.59
N ASN A 28 -5.13 -15.98 3.90
CA ASN A 28 -6.59 -15.95 3.84
C ASN A 28 -7.14 -15.93 2.41
N THR A 29 -6.47 -15.21 1.51
CA THR A 29 -6.97 -15.02 0.13
C THR A 29 -6.37 -15.98 -0.88
N GLY A 30 -5.22 -16.59 -0.58
CA GLY A 30 -4.40 -17.33 -1.56
C GLY A 30 -3.74 -16.46 -2.63
N ARG A 31 -3.88 -15.12 -2.55
CA ARG A 31 -3.33 -14.17 -3.52
C ARG A 31 -1.96 -13.67 -3.05
N THR A 32 -1.00 -13.64 -3.97
CA THR A 32 0.37 -13.18 -3.71
C THR A 32 0.60 -11.73 -4.14
N GLU A 33 -0.22 -11.22 -5.07
CA GLU A 33 -0.10 -9.85 -5.55
C GLU A 33 -0.55 -8.84 -4.49
N ILE A 34 0.28 -7.82 -4.27
CA ILE A 34 0.02 -6.74 -3.32
C ILE A 34 0.05 -5.40 -4.04
N VAL A 35 -0.96 -4.57 -3.81
CA VAL A 35 -1.03 -3.22 -4.38
C VAL A 35 -0.73 -2.19 -3.29
N GLY A 36 0.37 -1.46 -3.45
CA GLY A 36 0.74 -0.33 -2.60
C GLY A 36 0.32 1.01 -3.21
N LEU A 37 0.19 2.03 -2.36
CA LEU A 37 -0.02 3.40 -2.82
C LEU A 37 1.33 4.12 -2.96
N MET A 38 1.55 4.81 -4.08
CA MET A 38 2.70 5.70 -4.23
C MET A 38 2.70 6.73 -3.10
N ARG A 39 3.85 6.99 -2.48
CA ARG A 39 4.02 7.87 -1.31
C ARG A 39 3.45 7.33 0.02
N GLY A 40 2.89 6.12 0.04
CA GLY A 40 2.56 5.41 1.28
C GLY A 40 3.82 4.88 1.98
N TYR A 41 3.78 4.78 3.31
CA TYR A 41 4.86 4.22 4.13
C TYR A 41 4.32 3.10 5.01
N HIS A 42 4.96 1.94 4.95
CA HIS A 42 4.48 0.73 5.62
C HIS A 42 5.53 0.05 6.50
N GLY A 43 6.77 0.54 6.51
CA GLY A 43 7.84 0.03 7.37
C GLY A 43 9.18 -0.09 6.64
N MET A 44 10.16 -0.65 7.36
CA MET A 44 11.54 -0.81 6.89
C MET A 44 12.02 -2.27 6.87
N MET A 45 11.20 -3.21 7.33
CA MET A 45 11.45 -4.65 7.15
C MET A 45 11.18 -5.05 5.70
N HIS A 46 11.74 -6.17 5.26
CA HIS A 46 11.80 -6.54 3.84
C HIS A 46 10.45 -6.48 3.11
N GLY A 47 9.41 -7.13 3.60
CA GLY A 47 8.07 -7.09 3.02
C GLY A 47 7.39 -5.72 3.18
N SER A 48 7.47 -5.14 4.37
CA SER A 48 6.89 -3.81 4.65
C SER A 48 7.50 -2.67 3.80
N LEU A 49 8.80 -2.75 3.51
CA LEU A 49 9.52 -1.83 2.63
C LEU A 49 9.17 -2.10 1.18
N SER A 50 8.95 -3.37 0.83
CA SER A 50 8.56 -3.78 -0.52
C SER A 50 7.22 -3.23 -0.97
N VAL A 51 6.32 -2.90 -0.04
CA VAL A 51 5.02 -2.25 -0.29
C VAL A 51 5.01 -0.74 0.00
N THR A 52 6.12 -0.20 0.51
CA THR A 52 6.29 1.24 0.73
C THR A 52 6.46 1.98 -0.60
N GLY A 53 5.62 2.98 -0.85
CA GLY A 53 5.60 3.75 -2.10
C GLY A 53 6.56 4.94 -2.15
N LEU A 54 7.54 5.01 -1.25
CA LEU A 54 8.57 6.06 -1.23
C LEU A 54 9.76 5.68 -2.14
N SER A 55 10.22 6.64 -2.95
CA SER A 55 11.39 6.49 -3.81
C SER A 55 12.67 7.03 -3.16
N GLY A 56 13.82 6.82 -3.80
CA GLY A 56 15.12 7.31 -3.32
C GLY A 56 15.82 6.32 -2.40
N LYS A 57 16.33 6.80 -1.25
CA LYS A 57 17.16 6.00 -0.32
C LYS A 57 16.47 4.73 0.20
N PHE A 58 15.14 4.69 0.19
CA PHE A 58 14.34 3.56 0.65
C PHE A 58 14.25 2.41 -0.37
N LYS A 59 14.57 2.66 -1.66
CA LYS A 59 14.55 1.67 -2.75
C LYS A 59 15.78 1.79 -3.64
N SER A 60 16.94 2.07 -3.04
CA SER A 60 18.18 2.33 -3.74
C SER A 60 18.78 1.08 -4.42
N VAL A 61 18.36 -0.12 -4.02
CA VAL A 61 18.83 -1.38 -4.59
C VAL A 61 17.74 -1.93 -5.53
N PRO A 62 17.97 -1.94 -6.86
CA PRO A 62 17.05 -2.56 -7.80
C PRO A 62 16.81 -4.03 -7.47
N GLY A 63 15.55 -4.48 -7.51
CA GLY A 63 15.18 -5.88 -7.29
C GLY A 63 15.23 -6.36 -5.83
N SER A 64 15.49 -5.48 -4.85
CA SER A 64 15.52 -5.87 -3.43
C SER A 64 14.15 -6.06 -2.79
N GLY A 65 13.06 -5.68 -3.47
CA GLY A 65 11.70 -5.85 -2.98
C GLY A 65 11.15 -7.27 -3.20
N LEU A 66 10.02 -7.56 -2.57
CA LEU A 66 9.20 -8.73 -2.86
C LEU A 66 8.75 -8.73 -4.34
N PRO A 67 8.62 -9.91 -4.97
CA PRO A 67 7.93 -10.03 -6.25
C PRO A 67 6.44 -9.66 -6.10
N ASP A 68 5.78 -9.42 -7.22
CA ASP A 68 4.33 -9.20 -7.32
C ASP A 68 3.78 -8.03 -6.48
N VAL A 69 4.59 -6.95 -6.34
CA VAL A 69 4.13 -5.70 -5.74
C VAL A 69 3.92 -4.62 -6.81
N ALA A 70 2.67 -4.21 -6.99
CA ALA A 70 2.29 -3.11 -7.88
C ALA A 70 2.05 -1.82 -7.09
N TYR A 71 2.12 -0.68 -7.77
CA TYR A 71 1.90 0.64 -7.18
C TYR A 71 0.89 1.45 -7.97
N ILE A 72 -0.10 2.00 -7.28
CA ILE A 72 -1.05 2.95 -7.86
C ILE A 72 -0.85 4.35 -7.29
N LEU A 73 -1.32 5.35 -8.03
CA LEU A 73 -1.24 6.75 -7.61
C LEU A 73 -2.04 6.99 -6.33
N SER A 74 -1.43 7.63 -5.33
CA SER A 74 -2.16 8.10 -4.14
C SER A 74 -3.08 9.27 -4.50
N PRO A 75 -4.32 9.32 -3.99
CA PRO A 75 -5.30 10.37 -4.26
C PRO A 75 -4.94 11.71 -3.57
N TYR A 76 -3.82 12.30 -3.96
CA TYR A 76 -3.27 13.51 -3.38
C TYR A 76 -3.55 14.72 -4.26
N ALA A 77 -4.65 15.42 -3.98
CA ALA A 77 -5.18 16.47 -4.85
C ALA A 77 -4.18 17.59 -5.18
N TYR A 78 -3.40 18.02 -4.19
CA TYR A 78 -2.45 19.13 -4.37
C TYR A 78 -1.32 18.84 -5.37
N ARG A 79 -0.84 17.58 -5.47
CA ARG A 79 0.15 17.18 -6.50
C ARG A 79 -0.39 16.06 -7.39
N SER A 80 -1.67 16.12 -7.70
CA SER A 80 -2.26 15.19 -8.65
C SER A 80 -1.75 15.50 -10.06
N PRO A 81 -1.45 14.48 -10.89
CA PRO A 81 -1.23 14.69 -12.32
C PRO A 81 -2.49 15.20 -13.02
N PHE A 82 -3.65 15.07 -12.39
CA PHE A 82 -4.95 15.50 -12.92
C PHE A 82 -5.40 16.86 -12.40
N LYS A 83 -4.58 17.60 -11.64
CA LYS A 83 -4.99 18.84 -10.94
C LYS A 83 -5.75 19.88 -11.79
N ASP A 84 -5.55 19.87 -13.10
CA ASP A 84 -6.15 20.81 -14.06
C ASP A 84 -7.38 20.22 -14.80
N ASP A 85 -7.79 18.99 -14.47
CA ASP A 85 -8.91 18.24 -15.05
C ASP A 85 -9.87 17.82 -13.94
N GLU A 86 -10.97 18.54 -13.79
CA GLU A 86 -11.91 18.41 -12.67
C GLU A 86 -12.59 17.02 -12.63
N ASP A 87 -12.95 16.48 -13.79
CA ASP A 87 -13.57 15.17 -13.92
C ASP A 87 -12.60 14.06 -13.50
N LYS A 88 -11.36 14.08 -14.02
CA LYS A 88 -10.32 13.13 -13.61
C LYS A 88 -9.94 13.31 -12.14
N MET A 89 -9.98 14.52 -11.61
CA MET A 89 -9.76 14.79 -10.18
C MET A 89 -10.85 14.23 -9.28
N ALA A 90 -12.11 14.31 -9.71
CA ALA A 90 -13.23 13.72 -8.99
C ALA A 90 -13.08 12.20 -8.90
N SER A 91 -12.80 11.53 -10.02
CA SER A 91 -12.54 10.08 -10.04
C SER A 91 -11.28 9.69 -9.27
N PHE A 92 -10.22 10.50 -9.34
CA PHE A 92 -8.97 10.25 -8.64
C PHE A 92 -9.14 10.33 -7.11
N ARG A 93 -9.91 11.30 -6.62
CA ARG A 93 -10.27 11.41 -5.19
C ARG A 93 -11.09 10.21 -4.72
N GLN A 94 -11.90 9.63 -5.61
CA GLN A 94 -12.70 8.44 -5.34
C GLN A 94 -11.91 7.13 -5.43
N GLY A 95 -10.63 7.14 -5.84
CA GLY A 95 -9.83 5.95 -6.18
C GLY A 95 -9.72 4.82 -5.13
N LEU A 96 -10.24 5.02 -3.92
CA LEU A 96 -10.47 3.96 -2.92
C LEU A 96 -11.73 3.10 -3.18
N GLN A 97 -12.63 3.51 -4.07
CA GLN A 97 -13.87 2.79 -4.43
C GLN A 97 -13.69 1.77 -5.57
N ILE A 98 -12.51 1.71 -6.21
CA ILE A 98 -12.26 0.88 -7.41
C ILE A 98 -11.85 -0.57 -7.05
N ILE A 99 -11.65 -0.88 -5.77
CA ILE A 99 -11.28 -2.24 -5.30
C ILE A 99 -12.51 -2.94 -4.68
N ASN A 100 -13.63 -2.96 -5.42
CA ASN A 100 -14.79 -3.80 -5.15
C ASN A 100 -15.34 -4.36 -6.47
#